data_AF-A0A9Q0IYE1-F1
#
_entry.id   AF-A0A9Q0IYE1-F1
#
_cell.length_a   1.000
_cell.length_b   1.000
_cell.length_c   1.000
_cell.angle_alpha   90.00
_cell.angle_beta   90.00
_cell.angle_gamma   90.00
#
_symmetry.space_group_name_H-M   'P 1'
#
loop_
_entity.id
_entity.type
_entity.pdbx_description
1 polymer ?
#
loop_
_entity_poly.entity_id
_entity_poly.type
_entity_poly.pdbx_seq_one_letter_code
_entity_poly.pdbx_strand_id
1 'polypeptide(L)'
;MVSPQELVSNARQWALDISERWRPWVATLYRTDKLVPLVEARKIFKLARAQAGKRAQNLKHPLACIDVVEEGNVSGGRAGLLKEFHEFRGLSHSDTCRSLAHIFFAQRGTTKAVPENISLKHDIFSDLEKCCPPHCILATNTSSL
;
A
#
# COMPACT_ATOMS: atom_id res chain seq x y z
N MET A 1 -9.69 -11.01 -21.50
CA MET A 1 -8.41 -10.28 -21.39
C MET A 1 -7.98 -9.91 -22.80
N VAL A 2 -7.48 -8.70 -23.01
CA VAL A 2 -7.06 -8.18 -24.33
C VAL A 2 -5.57 -8.44 -24.51
N SER A 3 -5.09 -8.70 -25.73
CA SER A 3 -3.65 -8.86 -25.97
C SER A 3 -2.88 -7.55 -25.75
N PRO A 4 -1.60 -7.57 -25.35
CA PRO A 4 -0.81 -6.35 -25.16
C PRO A 4 -0.77 -5.42 -26.37
N GLN A 5 -0.78 -5.98 -27.58
CA GLN A 5 -0.74 -5.26 -28.84
C GLN A 5 -2.03 -4.48 -29.12
N GLU A 6 -3.17 -4.94 -28.59
CA GLU A 6 -4.48 -4.35 -28.82
C GLU A 6 -4.91 -3.37 -27.73
N LEU A 7 -4.15 -3.24 -26.64
CA LEU A 7 -4.51 -2.41 -25.48
C LEU A 7 -4.83 -0.96 -25.87
N VAL A 8 -3.97 -0.33 -26.67
CA VAL A 8 -4.12 1.08 -27.06
C VAL A 8 -5.31 1.25 -28.01
N SER A 9 -5.48 0.34 -28.97
CA SER A 9 -6.62 0.34 -29.90
C SER A 9 -7.94 0.26 -29.14
N ASN A 10 -8.04 -0.71 -28.23
CA ASN A 10 -9.26 -0.95 -27.45
C ASN A 10 -9.54 0.18 -26.46
N ALA A 11 -8.50 0.76 -25.83
CA ALA A 11 -8.67 1.92 -24.96
C ALA A 11 -9.20 3.15 -25.72
N ARG A 12 -8.70 3.39 -26.95
CA ARG A 12 -9.21 4.47 -27.82
C ARG A 12 -10.67 4.25 -28.18
N GLN A 13 -11.02 3.04 -28.62
CA GLN A 13 -12.42 2.72 -28.94
C GLN A 13 -13.31 2.89 -27.71
N TRP A 14 -12.86 2.45 -26.54
CA TRP A 14 -13.60 2.63 -25.28
C TRP A 14 -13.85 4.10 -24.95
N ALA A 15 -12.86 4.97 -25.19
CA ALA A 15 -13.02 6.41 -24.98
C ALA A 15 -14.04 7.02 -25.98
N LEU A 16 -14.01 6.60 -27.24
CA LEU A 16 -15.00 7.00 -28.24
C LEU A 16 -16.41 6.56 -27.82
N ASP A 17 -16.58 5.30 -27.43
CA ASP A 17 -17.87 4.77 -26.95
C ASP A 17 -18.43 5.58 -25.75
N ILE A 18 -17.57 6.04 -24.83
CA ILE A 18 -18.01 6.92 -23.72
C ILE A 18 -18.43 8.29 -24.27
N SER A 19 -17.65 8.86 -25.20
CA SER A 19 -17.95 10.18 -25.78
C SER A 19 -19.25 10.20 -26.59
N GLU A 20 -19.54 9.10 -27.28
CA GLU A 20 -20.75 8.86 -28.07
C GLU A 20 -21.92 8.38 -27.21
N ARG A 21 -21.73 8.27 -25.89
CA ARG A 21 -22.72 7.81 -24.89
C ARG A 21 -23.21 6.37 -25.07
N TRP A 22 -22.47 5.56 -25.83
CA TRP A 22 -22.69 4.11 -25.91
C TRP A 22 -22.25 3.41 -24.63
N ARG A 23 -21.36 4.04 -23.86
CA ARG A 23 -20.95 3.59 -22.52
C ARG A 23 -21.18 4.68 -21.49
N PRO A 24 -21.57 4.30 -20.25
CA PRO A 24 -21.74 5.26 -19.18
C PRO A 24 -20.38 5.80 -18.71
N TRP A 25 -20.30 7.11 -18.50
CA TRP A 25 -19.20 7.70 -17.74
C TRP A 25 -19.48 7.53 -16.24
N VAL A 26 -18.75 6.62 -15.61
CA VAL A 26 -18.88 6.36 -14.17
C VAL A 26 -17.66 6.88 -13.42
N ALA A 27 -17.85 7.87 -12.55
CA ALA A 27 -16.80 8.37 -11.67
C ALA A 27 -16.56 7.38 -10.52
N THR A 28 -15.45 6.64 -10.57
CA THR A 28 -15.12 5.58 -9.60
C THR A 28 -15.10 6.05 -8.15
N LEU A 29 -14.72 7.31 -7.90
CA LEU A 29 -14.68 7.89 -6.55
C LEU A 29 -16.03 7.81 -5.81
N TYR A 30 -17.14 7.83 -6.56
CA TYR A 30 -18.49 7.82 -6.01
C TYR A 30 -19.20 6.47 -6.18
N ARG A 31 -18.51 5.45 -6.70
CA ARG A 31 -19.10 4.11 -6.87
C ARG A 31 -19.19 3.37 -5.54
N THR A 32 -20.38 2.88 -5.23
CA THR A 32 -20.65 2.10 -4.00
C THR A 32 -21.12 0.68 -4.29
N ASP A 33 -21.24 0.27 -5.56
CA ASP A 33 -21.83 -1.01 -5.98
C ASP A 33 -21.05 -2.24 -5.49
N LYS A 34 -19.77 -2.06 -5.14
CA LYS A 34 -18.90 -3.13 -4.60
C LYS A 34 -18.64 -3.00 -3.10
N LEU A 35 -19.23 -2.01 -2.44
CA LEU A 35 -19.05 -1.82 -1.01
C LEU A 35 -20.05 -2.68 -0.25
N VAL A 36 -19.57 -3.35 0.80
CA VAL A 36 -20.44 -4.06 1.73
C VAL A 36 -21.19 -3.07 2.62
N PRO A 37 -22.32 -3.46 3.23
CA PRO A 37 -23.03 -2.63 4.20
C PRO A 37 -22.12 -2.16 5.34
N LEU A 38 -22.36 -0.94 5.85
CA LEU A 38 -21.51 -0.32 6.88
C LEU A 38 -21.33 -1.20 8.14
N VAL A 39 -22.36 -1.96 8.52
CA VAL A 39 -22.31 -2.88 9.68
C VAL A 39 -21.28 -3.99 9.47
N GLU A 40 -21.18 -4.50 8.25
CA GLU A 40 -20.19 -5.52 7.88
C GLU A 40 -18.81 -4.91 7.69
N ALA A 41 -18.71 -3.75 7.03
CA ALA A 41 -17.46 -3.01 6.85
C ALA A 41 -16.76 -2.73 8.19
N ARG A 42 -17.50 -2.29 9.21
CA ARG A 42 -16.97 -2.05 10.57
C ARG A 42 -16.35 -3.30 11.19
N LYS A 43 -16.91 -4.49 10.94
CA LYS A 43 -16.33 -5.76 11.41
C LYS A 43 -15.01 -6.04 10.69
N ILE A 44 -14.96 -5.82 9.38
CA ILE A 44 -13.74 -5.97 8.57
C ILE A 44 -12.63 -5.04 9.09
N PHE A 45 -12.93 -3.75 9.31
CA PHE A 45 -11.93 -2.81 9.82
C PHE A 45 -11.44 -3.17 11.23
N LYS A 46 -12.32 -3.63 12.12
CA LYS A 46 -11.93 -4.12 13.45
C LYS A 46 -10.95 -5.30 13.36
N LEU A 47 -11.23 -6.27 12.49
CA LEU A 47 -10.35 -7.42 12.26
C LEU A 47 -9.01 -6.99 11.65
N ALA A 48 -9.03 -6.08 10.67
CA ALA A 48 -7.83 -5.55 10.03
C ALA A 48 -6.91 -4.85 11.03
N ARG A 49 -7.45 -4.02 11.94
CA ARG A 49 -6.67 -3.37 13.00
C ARG A 49 -6.03 -4.39 13.95
N ALA A 50 -6.78 -5.40 14.37
CA ALA A 50 -6.27 -6.45 15.24
C ALA A 50 -5.11 -7.23 14.58
N GLN A 51 -5.21 -7.49 13.28
CA GLN A 51 -4.16 -8.16 12.52
C GLN A 51 -2.93 -7.26 12.34
N ALA A 52 -3.13 -5.98 12.03
CA ALA A 52 -2.05 -5.00 11.90
C ALA A 52 -1.27 -4.84 13.20
N GLY A 53 -1.96 -4.72 14.33
CA GLY A 53 -1.33 -4.59 15.65
C GLY A 53 -0.45 -5.79 16.03
N LYS A 54 -0.84 -7.02 15.64
CA LYS A 54 -0.05 -8.23 15.89
C LYS A 54 1.22 -8.32 15.03
N ARG A 55 1.14 -7.90 13.76
CA ARG A 55 2.24 -8.04 12.79
C ARG A 55 3.23 -6.88 12.85
N ALA A 56 2.79 -5.73 13.33
CA ALA A 56 3.51 -4.47 13.17
C ALA A 56 3.25 -3.52 14.35
N GLN A 57 3.48 -3.99 15.56
CA GLN A 57 3.13 -3.26 16.81
C GLN A 57 3.76 -1.86 16.90
N ASN A 58 4.95 -1.66 16.32
CA ASN A 58 5.67 -0.38 16.38
C ASN A 58 5.47 0.50 15.13
N LEU A 59 4.67 0.07 14.16
CA LEU A 59 4.46 0.81 12.91
C LEU A 59 3.10 1.51 12.92
N LYS A 60 3.11 2.80 12.64
CA LYS A 60 1.88 3.63 12.62
C LYS A 60 1.16 3.60 11.27
N HIS A 61 1.91 3.45 10.17
CA HIS A 61 1.35 3.51 8.82
C HIS A 61 0.27 2.45 8.51
N PRO A 62 0.31 1.19 9.00
CA PRO A 62 -0.74 0.22 8.69
C PRO A 62 -2.09 0.61 9.28
N LEU A 63 -2.10 1.16 10.50
CA LEU A 63 -3.31 1.62 11.17
C LEU A 63 -3.88 2.87 10.48
N ALA A 64 -3.02 3.83 10.14
CA ALA A 64 -3.41 5.02 9.40
C ALA A 64 -4.05 4.68 8.04
N CYS A 65 -3.49 3.72 7.29
CA CYS A 65 -4.11 3.25 6.04
C CYS A 65 -5.52 2.68 6.26
N ILE A 66 -5.73 1.92 7.34
CA ILE A 66 -7.06 1.40 7.68
C ILE A 66 -8.02 2.55 8.02
N ASP A 67 -7.57 3.52 8.79
CA ASP A 67 -8.38 4.66 9.22
C ASP A 67 -8.79 5.58 8.05
N VAL A 68 -7.93 5.72 7.04
CA VAL A 68 -8.21 6.45 5.79
C VAL A 68 -9.27 5.73 4.97
N VAL A 69 -9.15 4.42 4.80
CA VAL A 69 -10.13 3.62 4.04
C VAL A 69 -11.48 3.59 4.75
N GLU A 70 -11.50 3.47 6.08
CA GLU A 70 -12.73 3.53 6.86
C GLU A 70 -13.42 4.89 6.74
N GLU A 71 -12.66 5.99 6.75
CA GLU A 71 -13.22 7.33 6.52
C GLU A 71 -13.86 7.46 5.13
N GLY A 72 -13.19 6.96 4.09
CA GLY A 72 -13.74 6.95 2.74
C GLY A 72 -15.02 6.11 2.63
N ASN A 73 -15.13 5.03 3.40
CA ASN A 73 -16.31 4.17 3.43
C ASN A 73 -17.48 4.80 4.21
N VAL A 74 -17.20 5.45 5.36
CA VAL A 74 -18.22 6.03 6.25
C VAL A 74 -18.67 7.41 5.80
N SER A 75 -17.73 8.27 5.45
CA SER A 75 -17.95 9.70 5.16
C SER A 75 -17.87 10.03 3.66
N GLY A 76 -17.61 9.03 2.82
CA GLY A 76 -17.52 9.15 1.36
C GLY A 76 -16.11 9.46 0.85
N GLY A 77 -15.90 9.21 -0.44
CA GLY A 77 -14.56 9.22 -1.06
C GLY A 77 -13.78 10.52 -0.89
N ARG A 78 -14.44 11.69 -0.94
CA ARG A 78 -13.77 12.99 -0.71
C ARG A 78 -13.22 13.15 0.70
N ALA A 79 -13.96 12.70 1.72
CA ALA A 79 -13.49 12.72 3.10
C ALA A 79 -12.30 11.78 3.28
N GLY A 80 -12.35 10.59 2.66
CA GLY A 80 -11.23 9.66 2.58
C GLY A 80 -9.97 10.29 1.98
N LEU A 81 -10.07 10.99 0.85
CA LEU A 81 -8.94 11.67 0.20
C LEU A 81 -8.33 12.78 1.07
N LEU A 82 -9.16 13.55 1.78
CA LEU A 82 -8.67 14.58 2.71
C LEU A 82 -7.90 13.95 3.87
N LYS A 83 -8.46 12.90 4.46
CA LYS A 83 -7.79 12.16 5.54
C LYS A 83 -6.50 11.51 5.05
N GLU A 84 -6.51 10.93 3.84
CA GLU A 84 -5.32 10.38 3.18
C GLU A 84 -4.21 11.42 3.10
N PHE A 85 -4.53 12.63 2.61
CA PHE A 85 -3.55 13.71 2.51
C PHE A 85 -2.93 14.06 3.87
N HIS A 86 -3.73 14.18 4.92
CA HIS A 86 -3.26 14.52 6.26
C HIS A 86 -2.36 13.42 6.85
N GLU A 87 -2.83 12.16 6.83
CA GLU A 87 -2.08 11.02 7.35
C GLU A 87 -0.80 10.78 6.56
N PHE A 88 -0.87 10.83 5.23
CA PHE A 88 0.29 10.68 4.35
C PHE A 88 1.36 11.72 4.63
N ARG A 89 0.97 13.00 4.81
CA ARG A 89 1.93 14.05 5.17
C ARG A 89 2.66 13.74 6.48
N GLY A 90 1.94 13.31 7.51
CA GLY A 90 2.55 12.95 8.79
C GLY A 90 3.51 11.76 8.66
N LEU A 91 3.09 10.71 7.96
CA LEU A 91 3.88 9.49 7.79
C LEU A 91 5.10 9.69 6.90
N SER A 92 4.98 10.45 5.81
CA SER A 92 6.06 10.69 4.86
C SER A 92 7.25 11.42 5.48
N HIS A 93 7.04 12.18 6.57
CA HIS A 93 8.11 12.87 7.30
C HIS A 93 8.59 12.09 8.53
N SER A 94 8.06 10.90 8.79
CA SER A 94 8.46 10.10 9.94
C SER A 94 9.82 9.42 9.73
N ASP A 95 10.54 9.20 10.82
CA ASP A 95 11.78 8.42 10.82
C ASP A 95 11.56 7.01 10.28
N THR A 96 10.44 6.39 10.64
CA THR A 96 10.05 5.06 10.14
C THR A 96 9.98 5.03 8.62
N CYS A 97 9.38 6.03 7.98
CA CYS A 97 9.31 6.10 6.52
C CYS A 97 10.71 6.23 5.89
N ARG A 98 11.56 7.09 6.45
CA ARG A 98 12.95 7.25 6.00
C ARG A 98 13.74 5.95 6.14
N SER A 99 13.67 5.30 7.31
CA SER A 99 14.36 4.02 7.56
C SER A 99 13.91 2.93 6.61
N LEU A 100 12.61 2.80 6.34
CA LEU A 100 12.08 1.82 5.39
C LEU A 100 12.58 2.08 3.96
N ALA A 101 12.65 3.36 3.54
CA ALA A 101 13.22 3.72 2.25
C ALA A 101 14.72 3.36 2.17
N HIS A 102 15.49 3.64 3.23
CA HIS A 102 16.89 3.23 3.30
C HIS A 102 17.07 1.71 3.19
N ILE A 103 16.27 0.92 3.91
CA ILE A 103 16.30 -0.55 3.85
C ILE A 103 15.99 -1.03 2.42
N PHE A 104 14.97 -0.46 1.79
CA PHE A 104 14.60 -0.81 0.41
C PHE A 104 15.76 -0.57 -0.57
N PHE A 105 16.45 0.58 -0.48
CA PHE A 105 17.58 0.87 -1.35
C PHE A 105 18.81 0.01 -1.02
N ALA A 106 19.07 -0.27 0.26
CA ALA A 106 20.12 -1.19 0.67
C ALA A 106 19.89 -2.60 0.09
N GLN A 107 18.66 -3.12 0.20
CA GLN A 107 18.28 -4.42 -0.35
C GLN A 107 18.42 -4.49 -1.88
N ARG A 108 18.04 -3.43 -2.60
CA ARG A 108 18.21 -3.37 -4.07
C ARG A 108 19.66 -3.21 -4.51
N GLY A 109 20.47 -2.54 -3.71
CA GLY A 109 21.91 -2.47 -3.91
C GLY A 109 22.58 -3.83 -3.77
N THR A 110 22.13 -4.64 -2.80
CA THR A 110 22.71 -5.97 -2.54
C THR A 110 22.19 -7.06 -3.47
N THR A 111 20.92 -7.04 -3.89
CA THR A 111 20.36 -8.03 -4.85
C THR A 111 20.98 -7.93 -6.25
N LYS A 112 21.55 -6.78 -6.64
CA LYS A 112 22.34 -6.69 -7.88
C LYS A 112 23.72 -7.34 -7.77
N ALA A 113 24.21 -7.59 -6.56
CA ALA A 113 25.54 -8.12 -6.29
C ALA A 113 25.54 -9.55 -5.70
N VAL A 114 24.40 -10.07 -5.25
CA VAL A 114 24.31 -11.34 -4.52
C VAL A 114 23.10 -12.15 -5.01
N PRO A 115 23.29 -13.33 -5.65
CA PRO A 115 22.20 -14.28 -5.85
C PRO A 115 21.68 -14.73 -4.47
N GLU A 116 20.36 -14.91 -4.31
CA GLU A 116 19.68 -15.15 -3.03
C GLU A 116 20.44 -16.09 -2.08
N ASN A 117 21.25 -15.51 -1.19
CA ASN A 117 22.01 -16.23 -0.19
C ASN A 117 21.52 -15.81 1.19
N ILE A 118 20.86 -16.74 1.87
CA ILE A 118 20.25 -16.54 3.18
C ILE A 118 21.29 -16.16 4.24
N SER A 119 22.49 -16.74 4.17
CA SER A 119 23.59 -16.43 5.10
C SER A 119 24.05 -14.98 4.95
N LEU A 120 24.19 -14.49 3.72
CA LEU A 120 24.53 -13.09 3.47
C LEU A 120 23.44 -12.12 3.94
N LYS A 121 22.16 -12.50 3.82
CA LYS A 121 21.07 -11.70 4.40
C LYS A 121 21.22 -11.64 5.92
N HIS A 122 21.49 -12.76 6.60
CA HIS A 122 21.70 -12.76 8.05
C HIS A 122 22.87 -11.88 8.49
N ASP A 123 24.00 -11.93 7.79
CA ASP A 123 25.18 -11.12 8.12
C ASP A 123 24.89 -9.62 7.95
N ILE A 124 24.24 -9.23 6.85
CA ILE A 124 23.86 -7.84 6.59
C ILE A 124 22.87 -7.33 7.66
N PHE A 125 21.90 -8.15 8.06
CA PHE A 125 20.94 -7.77 9.11
C PHE A 125 21.62 -7.63 10.47
N SER A 126 22.57 -8.51 10.80
CA SER A 126 23.39 -8.44 12.02
C SER A 126 24.23 -7.16 12.06
N ASP A 127 24.82 -6.75 10.94
CA ASP A 127 25.57 -5.49 10.86
C ASP A 127 24.66 -4.26 10.91
N LEU A 128 23.47 -4.33 10.31
CA LEU A 128 22.48 -3.26 10.38
C LEU A 128 21.92 -3.09 11.80
N GLU A 129 21.70 -4.17 12.56
CA GLU A 129 21.27 -4.11 13.96
C GLU A 129 22.26 -3.33 14.83
N LYS A 130 23.57 -3.41 14.55
CA LYS A 130 24.61 -2.67 15.29
C LYS A 130 24.54 -1.15 15.06
N CYS A 131 24.08 -0.73 13.88
CA CYS A 131 24.03 0.67 13.48
C CYS A 131 22.66 1.32 13.68
N CYS A 132 21.61 0.52 13.87
CA CYS A 132 20.24 1.02 14.00
C CYS A 132 19.86 1.29 15.46
N PRO A 133 19.00 2.30 15.72
CA PRO A 133 18.41 2.50 17.04
C PRO A 133 17.62 1.26 17.49
N PRO A 134 17.51 1.00 18.82
CA PRO A 134 16.86 -0.21 19.35
C PRO A 134 15.36 -0.33 19.02
N HIS A 135 14.74 0.71 18.47
CA HIS A 135 13.34 0.71 18.02
C HIS A 135 13.17 0.46 16.51
N CYS A 136 14.27 0.23 15.78
CA CYS A 136 14.26 -0.02 14.35
C CYS A 136 13.90 -1.49 14.07
N ILE A 137 12.79 -1.73 13.36
CA ILE A 137 12.45 -3.07 12.87
C ILE A 137 12.99 -3.22 11.46
N LEU A 138 13.92 -4.13 11.28
CA LEU A 138 14.44 -4.52 9.98
C LEU A 138 13.52 -5.60 9.40
N ALA A 139 12.93 -5.34 8.23
CA ALA A 139 12.11 -6.31 7.51
C ALA A 139 12.72 -6.58 6.13
N THR A 140 12.81 -7.86 5.75
CA THR A 140 13.09 -8.30 4.39
C THR A 140 11.81 -8.81 3.76
N ASN A 141 11.59 -8.54 2.47
CA ASN A 141 10.60 -9.32 1.76
C ASN A 141 11.17 -10.73 1.55
N THR A 142 10.38 -11.75 1.85
CA THR A 142 10.61 -13.08 1.28
C THR A 142 9.99 -13.04 -0.11
N SER A 143 10.75 -12.57 -1.09
CA SER A 143 10.46 -12.86 -2.50
C SER A 143 10.77 -14.34 -2.76
N SER A 144 9.85 -15.22 -2.36
CA SER A 144 9.84 -16.58 -2.88
C SER A 144 9.21 -16.54 -4.27
N LEU A 145 10.04 -16.62 -5.31
CA LEU A 145 9.67 -17.15 -6.61
C LEU A 145 10.41 -18.47 -6.80
#